data_AF-A0A1V5JP03-F1
#
_entry.id   AF-A0A1V5JP03-F1
#
_cell.length_a   1.000
_cell.length_b   1.000
_cell.length_c   1.000
_cell.angle_alpha   90.00
_cell.angle_beta   90.00
_cell.angle_gamma   90.00
#
_symmetry.space_group_name_H-M   'P 1'
#
loop_
_entity.id
_entity.type
_entity.pdbx_description
1 polymer ?
#
loop_
_entity_poly.entity_id
_entity_poly.type
_entity_poly.pdbx_seq_one_letter_code
_entity_poly.pdbx_strand_id
1 'polypeptide(L)'
;MEKIHCLAGALENVVFLSKYELNRRVLGQSNNIEICLGSSCFSRGNKEIVQIIKDFLKKNHLTDKVLLRGARCMNRCSEGPFIIINGMTFSSIGVQDIEKILENELV
;
A
#
# COMPACT_ATOMS: atom_id res chain seq x y z
N MET A 1 17.15 -12.92 -47.16
CA MET A 1 16.12 -12.14 -46.45
C MET A 1 15.99 -12.70 -45.05
N GLU A 2 16.27 -11.84 -44.06
CA GLU A 2 15.83 -11.84 -42.65
C GLU A 2 15.93 -13.17 -41.87
N LYS A 3 16.95 -13.40 -41.04
CA LYS A 3 17.11 -12.95 -39.62
C LYS A 3 15.80 -13.05 -38.82
N ILE A 4 15.76 -13.87 -37.76
CA ILE A 4 15.77 -13.42 -36.34
C ILE A 4 15.58 -14.62 -35.38
N HIS A 5 16.44 -14.56 -34.38
CA HIS A 5 16.61 -15.36 -33.18
C HIS A 5 15.39 -15.23 -32.23
N CYS A 6 14.94 -16.31 -31.60
CA CYS A 6 14.09 -16.21 -30.40
C CYS A 6 14.52 -17.27 -29.38
N LEU A 7 15.63 -16.98 -28.71
CA LEU A 7 16.00 -17.57 -27.43
C LEU A 7 16.15 -16.42 -26.43
N ALA A 8 15.02 -15.98 -25.91
CA ALA A 8 14.93 -15.13 -24.73
C ALA A 8 14.06 -15.91 -23.73
N GLY A 9 14.43 -16.17 -22.49
CA GLY A 9 15.65 -15.87 -21.75
C GLY A 9 15.53 -16.61 -20.42
N ALA A 10 16.53 -17.40 -20.05
CA ALA A 10 16.57 -18.13 -18.79
C ALA A 10 17.33 -17.36 -17.68
N LEU A 11 17.37 -16.02 -17.74
CA LEU A 11 18.23 -15.19 -16.86
C LEU A 11 17.52 -13.98 -16.21
N GLU A 12 16.19 -13.89 -16.23
CA GLU A 12 15.49 -12.72 -15.66
C GLU A 12 15.31 -12.75 -14.13
N ASN A 13 15.65 -13.85 -13.46
CA ASN A 13 15.34 -14.04 -12.04
C ASN A 13 16.39 -13.54 -11.04
N VAL A 14 17.62 -13.25 -11.47
CA VAL A 14 18.68 -12.79 -10.53
C VAL A 14 18.67 -11.26 -10.38
N VAL A 15 18.27 -10.52 -11.42
CA VAL A 15 18.21 -9.05 -11.41
C VAL A 15 16.96 -8.52 -10.67
N PHE A 16 15.90 -9.33 -10.58
CA PHE A 16 14.68 -8.94 -9.87
C PHE A 16 14.89 -8.84 -8.35
N LEU A 17 15.67 -9.77 -7.78
CA LEU A 17 15.95 -9.79 -6.34
C LEU A 17 16.85 -8.62 -5.92
N SER A 18 17.88 -8.28 -6.71
CA SER A 18 18.77 -7.17 -6.36
C SER A 18 18.06 -5.81 -6.43
N LYS A 19 17.11 -5.61 -7.35
CA LYS A 19 16.34 -4.36 -7.45
C LYS A 19 15.34 -4.20 -6.30
N TYR A 20 14.75 -5.30 -5.83
CA TYR A 20 13.86 -5.30 -4.66
C TYR A 20 14.64 -5.09 -3.35
N GLU A 21 15.82 -5.69 -3.20
CA GLU A 21 16.69 -5.46 -2.05
C GLU A 21 17.39 -4.09 -2.09
N LEU A 22 17.78 -3.56 -3.26
CA LEU A 22 18.27 -2.19 -3.39
C LEU A 22 17.19 -1.16 -3.07
N ASN A 23 15.95 -1.37 -3.53
CA ASN A 23 14.84 -0.49 -3.14
C ASN A 23 14.68 -0.46 -1.60
N ARG A 24 14.93 -1.57 -0.89
CA ARG A 24 14.90 -1.58 0.58
C ARG A 24 16.07 -0.84 1.24
N ARG A 25 17.24 -0.78 0.59
CA ARG A 25 18.42 -0.04 1.12
C ARG A 25 18.42 1.45 0.74
N VAL A 26 17.71 1.83 -0.33
CA VAL A 26 17.63 3.22 -0.83
C VAL A 26 16.35 3.94 -0.39
N LEU A 27 15.24 3.22 -0.14
CA LEU A 27 14.03 3.77 0.47
C LEU A 27 14.19 3.74 1.99
N GLY A 28 14.85 4.76 2.53
CA GLY A 28 14.87 5.00 3.98
C GLY A 28 13.45 4.93 4.52
N GLN A 29 13.24 4.11 5.55
CA GLN A 29 12.02 3.93 6.36
C GLN A 29 10.83 4.81 5.93
N SER A 30 10.21 4.50 4.79
CA SER A 30 9.02 5.21 4.35
C SER A 30 7.83 4.45 4.91
N ASN A 31 7.12 5.07 5.83
CA ASN A 31 5.88 4.53 6.37
C ASN A 31 4.94 4.19 5.20
N ASN A 32 4.33 3.01 5.19
CA ASN A 32 3.54 2.52 4.05
C ASN A 32 2.12 2.21 4.50
N ILE A 33 1.13 2.73 3.77
CA ILE A 33 -0.29 2.47 3.99
C ILE A 33 -0.84 1.82 2.74
N GLU A 34 -1.40 0.62 2.87
CA GLU A 34 -2.09 -0.09 1.79
C GLU A 34 -3.56 -0.25 2.11
N ILE A 35 -4.43 0.16 1.17
CA ILE A 35 -5.88 0.13 1.35
C ILE A 35 -6.50 -0.78 0.30
N CYS A 36 -7.32 -1.75 0.73
CA CYS A 36 -8.04 -2.61 -0.20
C CYS A 36 -9.07 -1.81 -1.02
N LEU A 37 -8.86 -1.62 -2.32
CA LEU A 37 -9.80 -0.90 -3.18
C LEU A 37 -10.87 -1.80 -3.82
N GLY A 38 -11.06 -3.01 -3.29
CA GLY A 38 -12.11 -3.92 -3.75
C GLY A 38 -13.52 -3.35 -3.50
N SER A 39 -14.48 -3.71 -4.36
CA SER A 39 -15.86 -3.21 -4.31
C SER A 39 -16.50 -3.35 -2.93
N SER A 40 -16.35 -4.50 -2.26
CA SER A 40 -16.89 -4.72 -0.91
C SER A 40 -16.29 -3.79 0.15
N CYS A 41 -14.98 -3.47 0.07
CA CYS A 41 -14.38 -2.51 1.00
C CYS A 41 -14.81 -1.08 0.65
N PHE A 42 -14.91 -0.76 -0.64
CA PHE A 42 -15.39 0.54 -1.12
C PHE A 42 -16.81 0.85 -0.63
N SER A 43 -17.75 -0.08 -0.79
CA SER A 43 -19.14 0.07 -0.32
C SER A 43 -19.28 0.18 1.21
N ARG A 44 -18.24 -0.18 1.97
CA ARG A 44 -18.21 -0.10 3.44
C ARG A 44 -17.54 1.18 3.97
N GLY A 45 -17.33 2.18 3.12
CA GLY A 45 -16.84 3.49 3.56
C GLY A 45 -15.36 3.76 3.25
N ASN A 46 -14.68 2.92 2.45
CA ASN A 46 -13.27 3.15 2.14
C ASN A 46 -13.00 4.50 1.44
N LYS A 47 -13.98 5.05 0.72
CA LYS A 47 -13.85 6.37 0.09
C LYS A 47 -13.60 7.47 1.13
N GLU A 48 -14.33 7.43 2.24
CA GLU A 48 -14.19 8.40 3.34
C GLU A 48 -12.87 8.19 4.07
N ILE A 49 -12.53 6.93 4.37
CA ILE A 49 -11.28 6.57 5.04
C ILE A 49 -10.05 7.05 4.25
N VAL A 50 -10.02 6.81 2.94
CA VAL A 50 -8.93 7.30 2.07
C VAL A 50 -8.79 8.81 2.16
N GLN A 51 -9.89 9.55 2.24
CA GLN A 51 -9.84 11.00 2.29
C GLN A 51 -9.33 11.51 3.63
N ILE A 52 -9.77 10.92 4.74
CA ILE A 52 -9.26 11.23 6.08
C ILE A 52 -7.76 10.99 6.16
N ILE A 53 -7.28 9.87 5.61
CA ILE A 53 -5.84 9.56 5.57
C ILE A 53 -5.09 10.66 4.81
N LYS A 54 -5.56 11.07 3.63
CA LYS A 54 -4.93 12.14 2.86
C LYS A 54 -4.88 13.46 3.62
N ASP A 55 -5.97 13.83 4.26
CA ASP A 55 -6.07 15.07 5.02
C ASP A 55 -5.17 15.04 6.26
N PHE A 56 -5.10 13.89 6.96
CA PHE A 56 -4.18 13.66 8.08
C PHE A 56 -2.72 13.77 7.64
N LEU A 57 -2.34 13.13 6.54
CA LEU A 57 -0.96 13.20 6.01
C LEU A 57 -0.57 14.62 5.64
N LYS A 58 -1.49 15.40 5.05
CA LYS A 58 -1.27 16.80 4.72
C LYS A 58 -1.15 17.67 5.98
N LYS A 59 -2.03 17.48 6.96
CA LYS A 59 -2.03 18.23 8.23
C LYS A 59 -0.75 18.03 9.03
N ASN A 60 -0.18 16.82 9.01
CA ASN A 60 1.04 16.47 9.75
C ASN A 60 2.33 16.58 8.94
N HIS A 61 2.28 17.13 7.71
CA HIS A 61 3.44 17.23 6.81
C HIS A 61 4.14 15.87 6.55
N LEU A 62 3.35 14.80 6.49
CA LEU A 62 3.80 13.42 6.28
C LEU A 62 3.66 12.96 4.82
N THR A 63 3.14 13.81 3.93
CA THR A 63 2.88 13.47 2.52
C THR A 63 4.10 12.92 1.78
N ASP A 64 5.30 13.41 2.08
CA ASP A 64 6.56 12.95 1.45
C ASP A 64 7.24 11.80 2.21
N LYS A 65 6.73 11.46 3.41
CA LYS A 65 7.28 10.42 4.30
C LYS A 65 6.46 9.14 4.29
N VAL A 66 5.16 9.26 3.97
CA VAL A 66 4.21 8.16 3.97
C VAL A 66 3.77 7.83 2.55
N LEU A 67 3.97 6.59 2.17
CA LEU A 67 3.53 6.05 0.89
C LEU A 67 2.13 5.45 1.03
N LEU A 68 1.13 6.18 0.56
CA LEU A 68 -0.25 5.70 0.48
C LEU A 68 -0.50 5.00 -0.85
N ARG A 69 -0.85 3.71 -0.81
CA ARG A 69 -1.10 2.87 -1.99
C ARG A 69 -2.47 2.18 -1.91
N GLY A 70 -3.09 2.06 -3.08
CA GLY A 70 -4.24 1.19 -3.27
C GLY A 70 -3.79 -0.24 -3.54
N ALA A 71 -4.32 -1.19 -2.80
CA ALA A 71 -4.11 -2.61 -3.02
C ALA A 71 -5.31 -3.24 -3.73
N ARG A 72 -5.05 -4.35 -4.42
CA ARG A 72 -6.11 -5.22 -4.96
C ARG A 72 -6.86 -5.91 -3.82
N CYS A 73 -7.95 -6.58 -4.16
CA CYS A 73 -8.72 -7.38 -3.20
C CYS A 73 -7.79 -8.30 -2.39
N MET A 74 -7.89 -8.22 -1.06
CA MET A 74 -7.12 -9.03 -0.13
C MET A 74 -7.90 -10.25 0.39
N ASN A 75 -9.03 -10.60 -0.25
CA ASN A 75 -9.92 -11.72 0.12
C ASN A 75 -10.43 -11.69 1.58
N ARG A 76 -10.50 -10.50 2.18
CA ARG A 76 -10.99 -10.26 3.55
C ARG A 76 -12.26 -9.41 3.57
N CYS A 77 -13.16 -9.66 2.62
CA CYS A 77 -14.36 -8.84 2.40
C CYS A 77 -15.34 -8.83 3.59
N SER A 78 -15.36 -9.90 4.39
CA SER A 78 -16.14 -10.01 5.64
C SER A 78 -15.64 -9.07 6.75
N GLU A 79 -14.36 -8.70 6.69
CA GLU A 79 -13.65 -7.87 7.67
C GLU A 79 -13.36 -6.47 7.11
N GLY A 80 -14.00 -6.11 6.00
CA GLY A 80 -13.84 -4.82 5.36
C GLY A 80 -14.47 -3.69 6.19
N PRO A 81 -13.92 -2.46 6.16
CA PRO A 81 -12.76 -2.04 5.38
C PRO A 81 -11.44 -2.60 5.92
N PHE A 82 -10.51 -2.95 5.02
CA PHE A 82 -9.24 -3.59 5.36
C PHE A 82 -8.05 -2.73 4.90
N ILE A 83 -7.16 -2.41 5.83
CA ILE A 83 -5.99 -1.55 5.65
C ILE A 83 -4.77 -2.21 6.26
N ILE A 84 -3.60 -1.99 5.66
CA ILE A 84 -2.31 -2.38 6.21
C ILE A 84 -1.48 -1.12 6.41
N ILE A 85 -0.95 -0.90 7.61
CA ILE A 85 -0.04 0.21 7.91
C ILE A 85 1.25 -0.41 8.42
N ASN A 86 2.37 -0.16 7.74
CA ASN A 86 3.68 -0.66 8.12
C ASN A 86 3.73 -2.20 8.32
N GLY A 87 2.89 -2.94 7.58
CA GLY A 87 2.77 -4.40 7.69
C GLY A 87 1.77 -4.88 8.75
N MET A 88 1.22 -3.99 9.58
CA MET A 88 0.16 -4.31 10.55
C MET A 88 -1.22 -4.16 9.92
N THR A 89 -2.08 -5.14 10.18
CA THR A 89 -3.41 -5.24 9.56
C THR A 89 -4.49 -4.64 10.45
N PHE A 90 -5.33 -3.79 9.88
CA PHE A 90 -6.47 -3.17 10.52
C PHE A 90 -7.74 -3.49 9.73
N SER A 91 -8.75 -3.99 10.42
CA SER A 91 -10.01 -4.49 9.83
C SER A 91 -11.22 -3.90 10.54
N SER A 92 -12.36 -3.87 9.85
CA SER A 92 -13.63 -3.33 10.37
C SER A 92 -13.50 -1.92 10.95
N ILE A 93 -12.57 -1.14 10.38
CA ILE A 93 -12.26 0.21 10.84
C ILE A 93 -13.35 1.20 10.43
N GLY A 94 -13.77 2.04 11.37
CA GLY A 94 -14.61 3.20 11.11
C GLY A 94 -13.81 4.46 10.81
N VAL A 95 -14.53 5.48 10.35
CA VAL A 95 -14.04 6.86 10.17
C VAL A 95 -13.46 7.43 11.47
N GLN A 96 -13.99 7.04 12.64
CA GLN A 96 -13.51 7.54 13.93
C GLN A 96 -12.23 6.84 14.41
N ASP A 97 -11.98 5.61 13.95
CA ASP A 97 -10.82 4.82 14.39
C ASP A 97 -9.56 5.18 13.61
N ILE A 98 -9.71 5.55 12.33
CA ILE A 98 -8.55 5.74 11.45
C ILE A 98 -7.63 6.87 11.90
N GLU A 99 -8.15 8.00 12.39
CA GLU A 99 -7.30 9.10 12.87
C GLU A 99 -6.42 8.66 14.04
N LYS A 100 -6.99 7.92 14.99
CA LYS A 100 -6.27 7.39 16.15
C LYS A 100 -5.23 6.34 15.74
N ILE A 101 -5.57 5.48 14.79
CA ILE A 101 -4.63 4.48 14.26
C ILE A 101 -3.45 5.19 13.57
N LEU A 102 -3.72 6.20 12.73
CA LEU A 102 -2.67 6.96 12.05
C LEU A 102 -1.77 7.72 13.03
N GLU A 103 -2.35 8.30 14.09
CA GLU A 103 -1.58 8.97 15.14
C GLU A 103 -0.65 8.00 15.87
N ASN A 104 -1.13 6.80 16.24
CA ASN A 104 -0.28 5.81 16.92
C ASN A 104 0.83 5.21 16.04
N GLU A 105 0.59 5.11 14.73
CA GLU A 105 1.48 4.36 13.82
C GLU A 105 2.45 5.24 13.03
N LEU A 106 2.20 6.55 12.94
CA LEU A 106 2.94 7.46 12.06
C LEU A 106 3.56 8.68 12.76
N VAL A 107 3.18 8.96 14.01
CA VAL A 107 3.64 10.12 14.81
C VAL A 107 4.35 9.61 16.05
#